data_AF-A0A9N9AIM9-F1
#
_entry.id   AF-A0A9N9AIM9-F1
#
_cell.length_a   1.000
_cell.length_b   1.000
_cell.length_c   1.000
_cell.angle_alpha   90.00
_cell.angle_beta   90.00
_cell.angle_gamma   90.00
#
_symmetry.space_group_name_H-M   'P 1'
#
loop_
_entity.id
_entity.type
_entity.pdbx_description
1 polymer ?
#
loop_
_entity_poly.entity_id
_entity_poly.type
_entity_poly.pdbx_seq_one_letter_code
_entity_poly.pdbx_strand_id
1 'polypeptide(L)'
;MNRFFYYLILIIIAPLLSVVEANIEKETLTSTSDVVPVNIINGIEEWAKKHALVTLRPPYAIQRYEMIVPFPNAEISSVLQSGDKERWYILDELDQRHTYEARISYAASSPTEFVMDILGIEETAAILKERGVLEELADHKDAKVNTTRRVLRVRAIYAGVSIVPGRESQAIKYNIVLETLTYGIPYVAIKLVIVLVAIIGVSLFLIVPSVWKVLQTIRELEEVNQKLE
;
A
#
# COMPACT_ATOMS: atom_id res chain seq x y z
N MET A 1 -26.69 31.75 1.73
CA MET A 1 -25.31 31.21 1.72
C MET A 1 -24.72 31.43 0.34
N ASN A 2 -23.66 32.23 0.21
CA ASN A 2 -23.22 32.78 -1.07
C ASN A 2 -22.65 31.70 -2.00
N ARG A 3 -23.11 31.65 -3.25
CA ARG A 3 -22.58 30.75 -4.30
C ARG A 3 -21.05 30.88 -4.45
N PHE A 4 -20.52 32.08 -4.20
CA PHE A 4 -19.08 32.37 -4.19
C PHE A 4 -18.28 31.48 -3.23
N PHE A 5 -18.82 31.16 -2.05
CA PHE A 5 -18.13 30.35 -1.06
C PHE A 5 -17.96 28.89 -1.52
N TYR A 6 -18.97 28.36 -2.22
CA TYR A 6 -18.88 27.03 -2.83
C TYR A 6 -17.83 26.97 -3.93
N TYR A 7 -17.73 28.02 -4.77
CA TYR A 7 -16.71 28.09 -5.81
C TYR A 7 -15.30 28.19 -5.23
N LEU A 8 -15.10 28.94 -4.15
CA LEU A 8 -13.80 29.03 -3.49
C LEU A 8 -13.37 27.68 -2.90
N ILE A 9 -14.29 26.94 -2.27
CA ILE A 9 -14.05 25.58 -1.79
C ILE A 9 -13.69 24.65 -2.96
N LEU A 10 -14.44 24.69 -4.06
CA LEU A 10 -14.17 23.89 -5.26
C LEU A 10 -12.79 24.19 -5.86
N ILE A 11 -12.39 25.47 -5.92
CA ILE A 11 -11.09 25.90 -6.44
C ILE A 11 -9.93 25.43 -5.55
N ILE A 12 -10.11 25.39 -4.23
CA ILE A 12 -9.08 24.88 -3.29
C ILE A 12 -9.00 23.35 -3.32
N ILE A 13 -10.14 22.66 -3.48
CA ILE A 13 -10.21 21.20 -3.54
C ILE A 13 -9.67 20.66 -4.88
N ALA A 14 -9.93 21.35 -6.01
CA ALA A 14 -9.52 20.90 -7.34
C ALA A 14 -8.03 20.55 -7.49
N PRO A 15 -7.06 21.38 -7.05
CA PRO A 15 -5.64 21.02 -7.10
C PRO A 15 -5.23 19.98 -6.04
N LEU A 16 -6.02 19.78 -4.99
CA LEU A 16 -5.82 18.66 -4.06
C LEU A 16 -6.27 17.33 -4.68
N LEU A 17 -7.11 17.37 -5.71
CA LEU A 17 -7.53 16.21 -6.50
C LEU A 17 -6.57 15.89 -7.65
N SER A 18 -5.62 16.77 -8.00
CA SER A 18 -4.53 16.39 -8.89
C SER A 18 -3.56 15.51 -8.10
N VAL A 19 -3.89 14.23 -8.03
CA VAL A 19 -3.07 13.19 -7.43
C VAL A 19 -1.75 13.19 -8.18
N VAL A 20 -0.66 13.47 -7.47
CA VAL A 20 0.68 13.12 -7.98
C VAL A 20 0.70 11.61 -8.04
N GLU A 21 0.54 11.05 -9.25
CA GLU A 21 0.72 9.64 -9.51
C GLU A 21 2.20 9.31 -9.30
N ALA A 22 2.55 9.02 -8.05
CA ALA A 22 3.76 8.27 -7.79
C ALA A 22 3.57 6.89 -8.42
N ASN A 23 4.62 6.36 -9.04
CA ASN A 23 4.61 4.99 -9.53
C ASN A 23 4.38 4.05 -8.33
N ILE A 24 3.17 3.51 -8.26
CA ILE A 24 2.70 2.66 -7.18
C ILE A 24 2.04 1.44 -7.80
N GLU A 25 2.54 0.27 -7.45
CA GLU A 25 1.81 -0.97 -7.64
C GLU A 25 1.15 -1.37 -6.32
N LYS A 26 -0.08 -1.87 -6.39
CA LYS A 26 -0.85 -2.25 -5.21
C LYS A 26 -1.58 -3.57 -5.42
N GLU A 27 -1.66 -4.35 -4.35
CA GLU A 27 -2.43 -5.59 -4.29
C GLU A 27 -3.24 -5.61 -3.01
N THR A 28 -4.51 -6.02 -3.10
CA THR A 28 -5.42 -6.03 -1.95
C THR A 28 -5.82 -7.45 -1.58
N LEU A 29 -5.78 -7.77 -0.29
CA LEU A 29 -6.23 -9.06 0.23
C LEU A 29 -7.28 -8.83 1.31
N THR A 30 -8.38 -9.59 1.26
CA THR A 30 -9.26 -9.76 2.42
C THR A 30 -8.83 -11.02 3.17
N SER A 31 -8.39 -10.86 4.42
CA SER A 31 -7.84 -11.97 5.21
C SER A 31 -8.92 -12.98 5.57
N THR A 32 -8.69 -14.22 5.13
CA THR A 32 -9.40 -15.42 5.57
C THR A 32 -8.47 -16.30 6.38
N SER A 33 -9.04 -17.05 7.32
CA SER A 33 -8.30 -18.10 8.03
C SER A 33 -8.30 -19.36 7.19
N ASP A 34 -7.13 -19.92 6.98
CA ASP A 34 -6.95 -21.21 6.31
C ASP A 34 -6.57 -22.28 7.33
N VAL A 35 -6.96 -23.51 7.05
CA VAL A 35 -6.69 -24.67 7.88
C VAL A 35 -5.51 -25.42 7.26
N VAL A 36 -4.30 -25.22 7.77
CA VAL A 36 -3.06 -25.71 7.14
C VAL A 36 -2.37 -26.74 8.05
N PRO A 37 -1.78 -27.82 7.50
CA PRO A 37 -0.96 -28.75 8.28
C PRO A 37 0.26 -28.06 8.94
N VAL A 38 0.55 -28.41 10.20
CA VAL A 38 1.63 -27.80 11.00
C VAL A 38 3.01 -27.96 10.35
N ASN A 39 3.28 -29.10 9.71
CA ASN A 39 4.55 -29.35 9.02
C ASN A 39 4.82 -28.34 7.89
N ILE A 40 3.79 -27.95 7.14
CA ILE A 40 3.90 -26.94 6.07
C ILE A 40 4.25 -25.58 6.66
N ILE A 41 3.58 -25.18 7.75
CA ILE A 41 3.87 -23.92 8.43
C ILE A 41 5.32 -23.90 8.91
N ASN A 42 5.75 -24.96 9.60
CA ASN A 42 7.11 -25.06 10.11
C ASN A 42 8.14 -25.03 8.97
N GLY A 43 7.88 -25.74 7.86
CA GLY A 43 8.75 -25.72 6.69
C GLY A 43 8.89 -24.33 6.08
N ILE A 44 7.78 -23.58 5.96
CA ILE A 44 7.82 -22.19 5.50
C ILE A 44 8.51 -21.27 6.50
N GLU A 45 8.32 -21.45 7.81
CA GLU A 45 9.02 -20.68 8.84
C GLU A 45 10.54 -20.91 8.82
N GLU A 46 10.97 -22.17 8.70
CA GLU A 46 12.38 -22.53 8.57
C GLU A 46 12.98 -21.95 7.30
N TRP A 47 12.28 -22.07 6.17
CA TRP A 47 12.68 -21.46 4.91
C TRP A 47 12.78 -19.94 5.03
N ALA A 48 11.78 -19.29 5.63
CA ALA A 48 11.74 -17.84 5.82
C ALA A 48 12.90 -17.36 6.69
N LYS A 49 13.19 -18.08 7.78
CA LYS A 49 14.33 -17.81 8.67
C LYS A 49 15.66 -18.00 7.95
N LYS A 50 15.81 -19.06 7.16
CA LYS A 50 17.02 -19.34 6.37
C LYS A 50 17.32 -18.23 5.36
N HIS A 51 16.28 -17.65 4.75
CA HIS A 51 16.42 -16.58 3.76
C HIS A 51 16.27 -15.17 4.36
N ALA A 52 16.19 -15.06 5.69
CA ALA A 52 16.01 -13.80 6.42
C ALA A 52 14.86 -12.94 5.86
N LEU A 53 13.71 -13.55 5.58
CA LEU A 53 12.57 -12.83 5.04
C LEU A 53 12.05 -11.79 6.02
N VAL A 54 11.63 -10.66 5.47
CA VAL A 54 11.05 -9.57 6.25
C VAL A 54 9.59 -9.89 6.55
N THR A 55 9.21 -9.72 7.82
CA THR A 55 7.82 -9.87 8.26
C THR A 55 7.14 -8.49 8.33
N LEU A 56 6.03 -8.34 7.63
CA LEU A 56 5.17 -7.15 7.64
C LEU A 56 3.95 -7.42 8.52
N ARG A 57 3.69 -6.53 9.48
CA ARG A 57 2.60 -6.66 10.46
C ARG A 57 1.65 -5.45 10.41
N PRO A 58 0.33 -5.65 10.45
CA PRO A 58 -0.64 -4.56 10.50
C PRO A 58 -0.62 -3.82 11.85
N PRO A 59 -1.28 -2.64 11.97
CA PRO A 59 -2.12 -1.96 10.98
C PRO A 59 -1.35 -1.18 9.92
N TYR A 60 -0.05 -1.01 10.12
CA TYR A 60 0.87 -0.34 9.20
C TYR A 60 2.27 -0.92 9.41
N ALA A 61 2.86 -1.48 8.36
CA ALA A 61 4.28 -1.84 8.31
C ALA A 61 4.91 -1.28 7.04
N ILE A 62 6.16 -0.86 7.15
CA ILE A 62 6.94 -0.35 6.02
C ILE A 62 8.35 -0.93 6.07
N GLN A 63 8.80 -1.44 4.93
CA GLN A 63 10.18 -1.81 4.69
C GLN A 63 10.73 -0.95 3.55
N ARG A 64 11.91 -0.35 3.77
CA ARG A 64 12.46 0.69 2.89
C ARG A 64 13.76 0.25 2.24
N TYR A 65 13.99 0.79 1.04
CA TYR A 65 15.24 0.60 0.28
C TYR A 65 15.55 -0.86 -0.06
N GLU A 66 14.51 -1.65 -0.27
CA GLU A 66 14.62 -2.99 -0.80
C GLU A 66 15.15 -2.94 -2.23
N MET A 67 15.84 -3.99 -2.66
CA MET A 67 16.44 -4.07 -3.99
C MET A 67 16.05 -5.38 -4.67
N ILE A 68 15.61 -5.27 -5.92
CA ILE A 68 15.25 -6.40 -6.79
C ILE A 68 15.83 -6.18 -8.18
N VAL A 69 16.34 -7.25 -8.80
CA VAL A 69 16.80 -7.20 -10.20
C VAL A 69 15.62 -7.55 -11.11
N PRO A 70 15.22 -6.68 -12.04
CA PRO A 70 14.08 -6.98 -12.90
C PRO A 70 14.40 -8.09 -13.92
N PHE A 71 13.39 -8.85 -14.31
CA PHE A 71 13.44 -9.74 -15.45
C PHE A 71 13.51 -8.91 -16.75
N PRO A 72 14.45 -9.18 -17.66
CA PRO A 72 14.39 -8.60 -18.98
C PRO A 72 13.14 -9.11 -19.71
N ASN A 73 12.51 -8.25 -20.50
CA ASN A 73 11.23 -8.53 -21.17
C ASN A 73 11.25 -9.82 -22.03
N ALA A 74 12.43 -10.23 -22.50
CA ALA A 74 12.64 -11.45 -23.28
C ALA A 74 12.69 -12.76 -22.44
N GLU A 75 12.78 -12.68 -21.11
CA GLU A 75 12.94 -13.82 -20.20
C GLU A 75 11.66 -14.12 -19.37
N ILE A 76 10.50 -13.56 -19.74
CA ILE A 76 9.25 -13.78 -19.01
C ILE A 76 8.89 -15.27 -18.89
N SER A 77 9.35 -16.12 -19.81
CA SER A 77 9.09 -17.57 -19.75
C SER A 77 9.95 -18.35 -18.74
N SER A 78 10.98 -17.74 -18.13
CA SER A 78 11.84 -18.38 -17.12
C SER A 78 11.51 -17.99 -15.68
N VAL A 79 10.22 -17.80 -15.36
CA VAL A 79 9.68 -17.48 -14.00
C VAL A 79 10.10 -18.47 -12.90
N LEU A 80 10.65 -19.62 -13.29
CA LEU A 80 11.11 -20.67 -12.39
C LEU A 80 12.55 -20.48 -11.88
N GLN A 81 13.33 -19.54 -12.41
CA GLN A 81 14.68 -19.28 -11.89
C GLN A 81 14.62 -18.42 -10.62
N SER A 82 14.64 -19.11 -9.48
CA SER A 82 14.77 -18.55 -8.14
C SER A 82 16.14 -17.87 -7.97
N GLY A 83 16.16 -16.62 -7.48
CA GLY A 83 17.36 -15.82 -7.28
C GLY A 83 17.01 -14.36 -6.95
N ASP A 84 17.94 -13.43 -7.17
CA ASP A 84 17.79 -11.99 -6.89
C ASP A 84 16.65 -11.27 -7.68
N LYS A 85 15.92 -12.02 -8.51
CA LYS A 85 14.82 -11.53 -9.36
C LYS A 85 13.44 -11.58 -8.70
N GLU A 86 13.35 -12.13 -7.48
CA GLU A 86 12.14 -12.15 -6.66
C GLU A 86 12.46 -11.80 -5.20
N ARG A 87 11.47 -11.23 -4.52
CA ARG A 87 11.53 -10.95 -3.08
C ARG A 87 10.28 -11.48 -2.42
N TRP A 88 10.45 -12.08 -1.24
CA TRP A 88 9.38 -12.70 -0.49
C TRP A 88 9.26 -12.02 0.86
N TYR A 89 8.03 -11.82 1.31
CA TYR A 89 7.69 -11.19 2.59
C TYR A 89 6.68 -12.04 3.33
N ILE A 90 6.82 -12.16 4.64
CA ILE A 90 5.81 -12.79 5.48
C ILE A 90 4.79 -11.73 5.89
N LEU A 91 3.51 -11.97 5.61
CA LEU A 91 2.42 -11.15 6.13
C LEU A 91 1.85 -11.87 7.36
N ASP A 92 2.15 -11.35 8.54
CA ASP A 92 1.84 -12.00 9.81
C ASP A 92 0.81 -11.19 10.62
N GLU A 93 0.18 -11.85 11.59
CA GLU A 93 -0.79 -11.23 12.50
C GLU A 93 -1.97 -10.54 11.74
N LEU A 94 -2.42 -11.13 10.63
CA LEU A 94 -3.58 -10.63 9.88
C LEU A 94 -4.88 -10.97 10.62
N ASP A 95 -5.68 -9.98 10.96
CA ASP A 95 -7.01 -10.15 11.54
C ASP A 95 -7.98 -10.70 10.50
N GLN A 96 -8.80 -11.66 10.91
CA GLN A 96 -9.84 -12.22 10.04
C GLN A 96 -10.82 -11.12 9.60
N ARG A 97 -11.31 -11.24 8.36
CA ARG A 97 -12.32 -10.34 7.75
C ARG A 97 -11.89 -8.88 7.62
N HIS A 98 -10.62 -8.58 7.82
CA HIS A 98 -10.05 -7.28 7.50
C HIS A 98 -9.44 -7.31 6.10
N THR A 99 -9.49 -6.16 5.43
CA THR A 99 -8.85 -5.98 4.13
C THR A 99 -7.52 -5.27 4.33
N TYR A 100 -6.50 -5.74 3.62
CA TYR A 100 -5.15 -5.23 3.65
C TYR A 100 -4.74 -4.81 2.25
N GLU A 101 -3.90 -3.79 2.16
CA GLU A 101 -3.28 -3.33 0.91
C GLU A 101 -1.76 -3.43 1.07
N ALA A 102 -1.15 -4.22 0.20
CA ALA A 102 0.29 -4.19 -0.02
C ALA A 102 0.59 -3.19 -1.14
N ARG A 103 1.54 -2.29 -0.91
CA ARG A 103 1.94 -1.26 -1.88
C ARG A 103 3.44 -1.26 -2.07
N ILE A 104 3.86 -1.13 -3.32
CA ILE A 104 5.24 -0.86 -3.69
C ILE A 104 5.34 0.56 -4.22
N SER A 105 6.33 1.30 -3.75
CA SER A 105 6.69 2.62 -4.27
C SER A 105 8.14 2.61 -4.74
N TYR A 106 8.38 3.13 -5.95
CA TYR A 106 9.69 3.10 -6.59
C TYR A 106 9.95 4.36 -7.41
N ALA A 107 11.22 4.59 -7.74
CA ALA A 107 11.61 5.75 -8.53
C ALA A 107 11.22 5.57 -10.00
N ALA A 108 10.62 6.60 -10.61
CA ALA A 108 10.23 6.60 -12.02
C ALA A 108 11.42 6.58 -13.01
N SER A 109 12.66 6.62 -12.52
CA SER A 109 13.88 6.60 -13.35
C SER A 109 14.15 5.24 -14.03
N SER A 110 13.45 4.18 -13.63
CA SER A 110 13.58 2.84 -14.19
C SER A 110 12.21 2.33 -14.65
N PRO A 111 11.98 2.12 -15.95
CA PRO A 111 10.71 1.62 -16.48
C PRO A 111 10.56 0.15 -16.08
N THR A 112 9.85 -0.10 -14.99
CA THR A 112 9.74 -1.42 -14.39
C THR A 112 8.36 -1.61 -13.82
N GLU A 113 7.76 -2.73 -14.18
CA GLU A 113 6.47 -3.17 -13.68
C GLU A 113 6.71 -4.13 -12.51
N PHE A 114 6.10 -3.85 -11.35
CA PHE A 114 6.16 -4.76 -10.21
C PHE A 114 4.92 -5.66 -10.22
N VAL A 115 5.14 -6.96 -10.14
CA VAL A 115 4.06 -7.95 -10.00
C VAL A 115 4.06 -8.46 -8.57
N MET A 116 2.92 -8.36 -7.91
CA MET A 116 2.73 -8.78 -6.53
C MET A 116 1.71 -9.90 -6.46
N ASP A 117 2.07 -11.00 -5.80
CA ASP A 117 1.17 -12.12 -5.56
C ASP A 117 1.07 -12.35 -4.04
N ILE A 118 -0.13 -12.19 -3.48
CA ILE A 118 -0.38 -12.55 -2.07
C ILE A 118 -0.90 -13.98 -2.02
N LEU A 119 -0.09 -14.88 -1.46
CA LEU A 119 -0.29 -16.32 -1.52
C LEU A 119 -0.68 -16.88 -0.15
N GLY A 120 -1.50 -17.93 -0.18
CA GLY A 120 -1.70 -18.80 0.98
C GLY A 120 -0.44 -19.58 1.34
N ILE A 121 -0.40 -20.10 2.57
CA ILE A 121 0.72 -20.93 3.04
C ILE A 121 0.82 -22.20 2.18
N GLU A 122 -0.29 -22.85 1.84
CA GLU A 122 -0.28 -24.06 1.00
C GLU A 122 0.19 -23.78 -0.43
N GLU A 123 -0.27 -22.69 -1.05
CA GLU A 123 0.16 -22.25 -2.39
C GLU A 123 1.66 -21.94 -2.41
N THR A 124 2.15 -21.26 -1.36
CA THR A 124 3.57 -20.97 -1.19
C THR A 124 4.37 -22.26 -1.09
N ALA A 125 3.89 -23.22 -0.29
CA ALA A 125 4.55 -24.51 -0.14
C ALA A 125 4.61 -25.29 -1.45
N ALA A 126 3.53 -25.26 -2.24
CA ALA A 126 3.50 -25.89 -3.56
C ALA A 126 4.56 -25.31 -4.50
N ILE A 127 4.68 -23.97 -4.55
CA ILE A 127 5.70 -23.28 -5.37
C ILE A 127 7.12 -23.63 -4.89
N LEU A 128 7.36 -23.63 -3.57
CA LEU A 128 8.66 -23.96 -3.01
C LEU A 128 9.03 -25.44 -3.20
N LYS A 129 8.04 -26.34 -3.18
CA LYS A 129 8.22 -27.77 -3.47
C LYS A 129 8.56 -27.99 -4.94
N GLU A 130 7.87 -27.34 -5.86
CA GLU A 130 8.17 -27.40 -7.30
C GLU A 130 9.61 -26.94 -7.60
N ARG A 131 10.11 -25.98 -6.81
CA ARG A 131 11.48 -25.47 -6.90
C ARG A 131 12.52 -26.31 -6.16
N GLY A 132 12.12 -27.41 -5.51
CA GLY A 132 13.00 -28.27 -4.72
C GLY A 132 13.58 -27.59 -3.46
N VAL A 133 12.94 -26.52 -2.98
CA VAL A 133 13.38 -25.76 -1.79
C VAL A 133 12.84 -26.38 -0.50
N LEU A 134 11.61 -26.87 -0.55
CA LEU A 134 11.03 -27.69 0.51
C LEU A 134 11.17 -29.17 0.15
N GLU A 135 11.62 -29.98 1.11
CA GLU A 135 11.60 -31.45 0.97
C GLU A 135 10.15 -31.94 0.80
N GLU A 136 9.97 -33.19 0.35
CA GLU A 136 8.64 -33.80 0.32
C GLU A 136 8.07 -33.85 1.74
N LEU A 137 7.22 -32.88 2.04
CA LEU A 137 6.36 -32.85 3.23
C LEU A 137 5.47 -34.08 3.13
N ALA A 138 5.88 -35.15 3.81
CA ALA A 138 5.22 -36.43 3.74
C ALA A 138 3.77 -36.27 4.27
N ASP A 139 2.84 -36.98 3.63
CA ASP A 139 1.39 -36.96 3.87
C ASP A 139 1.01 -37.65 5.20
N HIS A 140 1.71 -37.29 6.27
CA HIS A 140 1.43 -37.78 7.61
C HIS A 140 0.17 -37.08 8.10
N LYS A 141 -0.58 -37.74 9.00
CA LYS A 141 -1.78 -37.19 9.67
C LYS A 141 -1.38 -36.06 10.62
N ASP A 142 -0.83 -35.00 10.06
CA ASP A 142 -0.32 -33.89 10.82
C ASP A 142 -1.47 -33.08 11.36
N ALA A 143 -1.27 -32.57 12.57
CA ALA A 143 -2.21 -31.64 13.16
C ALA A 143 -2.42 -30.47 12.20
N LYS A 144 -3.68 -30.06 12.03
CA LYS A 144 -4.03 -28.89 11.25
C LYS A 144 -4.25 -27.70 12.19
N VAL A 145 -3.78 -26.55 11.77
CA VAL A 145 -3.82 -25.30 12.53
C VAL A 145 -4.46 -24.22 11.66
N ASN A 146 -5.31 -23.43 12.30
CA ASN A 146 -5.89 -22.25 11.67
C ASN A 146 -4.84 -21.14 11.63
N THR A 147 -4.57 -20.61 10.44
CA THR A 147 -3.64 -19.50 10.24
C THR A 147 -4.23 -18.45 9.33
N THR A 148 -3.98 -17.19 9.65
CA THR A 148 -4.25 -16.04 8.78
C THR A 148 -2.98 -15.54 8.11
N ARG A 149 -1.83 -16.16 8.38
CA ARG A 149 -0.54 -15.80 7.80
C ARG A 149 -0.57 -16.01 6.30
N ARG A 150 0.04 -15.09 5.58
CA ARG A 150 0.19 -15.13 4.12
C ARG A 150 1.63 -14.85 3.74
N VAL A 151 1.97 -15.13 2.50
CA VAL A 151 3.28 -14.78 1.95
C VAL A 151 3.08 -13.91 0.73
N LEU A 152 3.76 -12.77 0.68
CA LEU A 152 3.76 -11.88 -0.46
C LEU A 152 5.00 -12.12 -1.30
N ARG A 153 4.79 -12.47 -2.56
CA ARG A 153 5.84 -12.59 -3.57
C ARG A 153 5.86 -11.34 -4.43
N VAL A 154 7.03 -10.75 -4.59
CA VAL A 154 7.29 -9.56 -5.40
C VAL A 154 8.25 -9.91 -6.52
N ARG A 155 7.88 -9.57 -7.76
CA ARG A 155 8.69 -9.71 -8.96
C ARG A 155 8.76 -8.35 -9.66
N ALA A 156 9.84 -8.11 -10.39
CA ALA A 156 10.02 -6.89 -11.17
C ALA A 156 10.27 -7.26 -12.64
N ILE A 157 9.59 -6.62 -13.58
CA ILE A 157 9.74 -6.88 -15.03
C ILE A 157 10.18 -5.57 -15.67
N TYR A 158 11.26 -5.59 -16.44
CA TYR A 158 11.73 -4.41 -17.15
C TYR A 158 10.82 -4.15 -18.37
N ALA A 159 10.10 -3.02 -18.33
CA ALA A 159 9.08 -2.68 -19.33
C ALA A 159 9.58 -1.67 -20.38
N GLY A 160 10.81 -1.15 -20.24
CA GLY A 160 11.34 -0.11 -21.13
C GLY A 160 12.23 -0.62 -22.25
N VAL A 161 12.65 0.32 -23.10
CA VAL A 161 13.78 0.16 -24.03
C VAL A 161 14.88 1.10 -23.55
N SER A 162 16.05 0.56 -23.21
CA SER A 162 17.21 1.40 -22.86
C SER A 162 18.20 1.49 -24.01
N ILE A 163 18.74 2.68 -24.24
CA ILE A 163 19.93 2.88 -25.07
C ILE A 163 21.20 2.48 -24.32
N VAL A 164 21.15 2.44 -22.98
CA VAL A 164 22.28 2.07 -22.13
C VAL A 164 22.26 0.54 -21.93
N PRO A 165 23.27 -0.20 -22.45
CA PRO A 165 23.31 -1.65 -22.30
C PRO A 165 23.33 -2.07 -20.83
N GLY A 166 22.55 -3.10 -20.48
CA GLY A 166 22.53 -3.68 -19.13
C GLY A 166 21.70 -2.90 -18.11
N ARG A 167 21.03 -1.80 -18.49
CA ARG A 167 20.14 -1.07 -17.58
C ARG A 167 18.94 -1.92 -17.15
N GLU A 168 18.49 -2.81 -18.02
CA GLU A 168 17.46 -3.82 -17.81
C GLU A 168 17.83 -4.88 -16.76
N SER A 169 19.08 -4.94 -16.32
CA SER A 169 19.54 -5.86 -15.25
C SER A 169 20.03 -5.11 -14.00
N GLN A 170 19.85 -3.79 -13.95
CA GLN A 170 20.21 -3.02 -12.75
C GLN A 170 19.16 -3.23 -11.66
N ALA A 171 19.64 -3.45 -10.44
CA ALA A 171 18.78 -3.56 -9.27
C ALA A 171 18.02 -2.25 -9.03
N ILE A 172 16.73 -2.36 -8.76
CA ILE A 172 15.84 -1.22 -8.53
C ILE A 172 15.50 -1.14 -7.06
N LYS A 173 15.63 0.08 -6.52
CA LYS A 173 15.24 0.38 -5.15
C LYS A 173 13.75 0.62 -5.06
N TYR A 174 13.11 0.00 -4.09
CA TYR A 174 11.71 0.23 -3.78
C TYR A 174 11.46 0.23 -2.28
N ASN A 175 10.31 0.77 -1.87
CA ASN A 175 9.76 0.58 -0.53
C ASN A 175 8.48 -0.22 -0.65
N ILE A 176 8.26 -1.10 0.32
CA ILE A 176 7.04 -1.89 0.44
C ILE A 176 6.31 -1.52 1.72
N VAL A 177 4.99 -1.39 1.62
CA VAL A 177 4.10 -1.01 2.71
C VAL A 177 2.96 -2.01 2.79
N LEU A 178 2.64 -2.47 3.99
CA LEU A 178 1.42 -3.22 4.29
C LEU A 178 0.53 -2.33 5.16
N GLU A 179 -0.71 -2.10 4.73
CA GLU A 179 -1.68 -1.28 5.46
C GLU A 179 -3.02 -1.98 5.60
N THR A 180 -3.65 -1.85 6.77
CA THR A 180 -5.06 -2.20 6.94
C THR A 180 -5.93 -1.15 6.26
N LEU A 181 -6.91 -1.61 5.47
CA LEU A 181 -7.97 -0.78 4.94
C LEU A 181 -9.18 -0.83 5.87
N THR A 182 -9.63 0.33 6.36
CA THR A 182 -10.91 0.44 7.07
C THR A 182 -11.88 1.19 6.17
N TYR A 183 -12.98 0.52 5.78
CA TYR A 183 -13.94 1.05 4.79
C TYR A 183 -13.31 1.40 3.43
N GLY A 184 -12.29 0.65 3.01
CA GLY A 184 -11.55 0.90 1.77
C GLY A 184 -10.56 2.06 1.84
N ILE A 185 -10.41 2.72 2.99
CA ILE A 185 -9.47 3.81 3.20
C ILE A 185 -8.26 3.27 4.00
N PRO A 186 -7.02 3.56 3.58
CA PRO A 186 -5.85 3.15 4.33
C PRO A 186 -5.83 3.72 5.75
N TYR A 187 -5.46 2.92 6.74
CA TYR A 187 -5.54 3.28 8.16
C TYR A 187 -4.86 4.62 8.48
N VAL A 188 -3.72 4.90 7.84
CA VAL A 188 -3.00 6.17 8.03
C VAL A 188 -3.80 7.36 7.48
N ALA A 189 -4.51 7.19 6.36
CA ALA A 189 -5.30 8.24 5.74
C ALA A 189 -6.55 8.61 6.56
N ILE A 190 -7.11 7.68 7.34
CA ILE A 190 -8.26 7.95 8.22
C ILE A 190 -7.93 9.03 9.25
N LYS A 191 -6.71 9.01 9.81
CA LYS A 191 -6.25 10.03 10.76
C LYS A 191 -6.26 11.42 10.12
N LEU A 192 -5.83 11.50 8.86
CA LEU A 192 -5.84 12.75 8.10
C LEU A 192 -7.27 13.23 7.80
N VAL A 193 -8.17 12.31 7.44
CA VAL A 193 -9.59 12.64 7.21
C VAL A 193 -10.24 13.21 8.47
N ILE A 194 -9.99 12.63 9.65
CA ILE A 194 -10.53 13.14 10.92
C ILE A 194 -10.05 14.57 11.20
N VAL A 195 -8.76 14.84 11.02
CA VAL A 195 -8.20 16.19 11.20
C VAL A 195 -8.81 17.17 10.22
N LEU A 196 -8.96 16.78 8.95
CA LEU A 196 -9.57 17.62 7.92
C LEU A 196 -11.03 17.99 8.27
N VAL A 197 -11.82 17.01 8.69
CA VAL A 197 -13.21 17.23 9.14
C VAL A 197 -13.26 18.19 10.33
N ALA A 198 -12.34 18.05 11.29
CA ALA A 198 -12.27 18.95 12.44
C ALA A 198 -11.94 20.39 12.02
N ILE A 199 -10.97 20.59 11.13
CA ILE A 199 -10.59 21.92 10.61
C ILE A 199 -11.76 22.58 9.87
N ILE A 200 -12.45 21.81 9.01
CA ILE A 200 -13.63 22.29 8.28
C ILE A 200 -14.73 22.66 9.28
N GLY A 201 -15.00 21.83 10.28
CA GLY A 201 -15.97 22.10 11.33
C GLY A 201 -15.65 23.41 12.08
N VAL A 202 -14.43 23.56 12.58
CA VAL A 202 -13.99 24.80 13.26
C VAL A 202 -14.14 26.02 12.36
N SER A 203 -13.75 25.91 11.09
CA SER A 203 -13.86 27.00 10.13
C SER A 203 -15.31 27.41 9.91
N LEU A 204 -16.21 26.45 9.70
CA LEU A 204 -17.62 26.71 9.42
C LEU A 204 -18.38 27.21 10.65
N PHE A 205 -18.09 26.68 11.84
CA PHE A 205 -18.87 26.99 13.06
C PHE A 205 -18.30 28.15 13.88
N LEU A 206 -17.00 28.43 13.82
CA LEU A 206 -16.38 29.49 14.63
C LEU A 206 -15.90 30.66 13.77
N ILE A 207 -15.18 30.37 12.69
CA ILE A 207 -14.53 31.42 11.87
C ILE A 207 -15.58 32.14 11.02
N VAL A 208 -16.39 31.41 10.25
CA VAL A 208 -17.40 31.99 9.35
C VAL A 208 -18.39 32.91 10.09
N PRO A 209 -18.99 32.52 11.24
CA PRO A 209 -19.91 33.41 11.96
C PRO A 209 -19.21 34.64 12.53
N SER A 210 -17.96 34.51 12.99
CA SER A 210 -17.18 35.63 13.52
C SER A 210 -16.88 36.66 12.42
N VAL A 211 -16.43 36.21 11.26
CA VAL A 211 -16.21 37.07 10.09
C VAL A 211 -17.52 37.72 9.64
N TRP A 212 -18.62 36.96 9.62
CA TRP A 212 -19.92 37.50 9.24
C TRP A 212 -20.39 38.62 10.18
N LYS A 213 -20.22 38.46 11.50
CA LYS A 213 -20.54 39.50 12.49
C LYS A 213 -19.71 40.77 12.25
N VAL A 214 -18.41 40.64 12.02
CA VAL A 214 -17.53 41.79 11.73
C VAL A 214 -17.96 42.52 10.46
N LEU A 215 -18.28 41.78 9.39
CA LEU A 215 -18.75 42.38 8.13
C LEU A 215 -20.08 43.12 8.31
N GLN A 216 -21.00 42.60 9.14
CA GLN A 216 -22.25 43.28 9.46
C GLN A 216 -21.97 44.60 10.21
N THR A 217 -21.08 44.59 11.20
CA THR A 217 -20.71 45.80 11.94
C THR A 217 -20.07 46.87 11.04
N ILE A 218 -19.19 46.48 10.12
CA ILE A 218 -18.57 47.43 9.18
C ILE A 218 -19.63 48.07 8.28
N ARG A 219 -20.55 47.26 7.75
CA ARG A 219 -21.64 47.76 6.90
C ARG A 219 -22.55 48.74 7.64
N GLU A 220 -22.91 48.44 8.89
CA GLU A 220 -23.73 49.33 9.71
C GLU A 220 -23.02 50.69 9.95
N LEU A 221 -21.71 50.69 10.16
CA LEU A 221 -20.93 51.92 10.33
C LEU A 221 -20.88 52.77 9.05
N GLU A 222 -20.74 52.14 7.88
CA GLU A 222 -20.78 52.83 6.58
C GLU A 222 -22.16 53.49 6.33
N GLU A 223 -23.25 52.77 6.62
CA GLU A 223 -24.61 53.29 6.47
C GLU A 223 -24.91 54.46 7.42
N VAL A 224 -24.29 54.48 8.60
CA VAL A 224 -24.39 55.63 9.54
C VAL A 224 -23.60 56.83 9.03
N ASN A 225 -22.36 56.63 8.56
CA ASN A 225 -21.55 57.73 8.03
C ASN A 225 -22.20 58.39 6.81
N GLN A 226 -22.80 57.62 5.90
CA GLN A 226 -23.52 58.16 4.74
C GLN A 226 -24.75 59.01 5.11
N LYS A 227 -25.35 58.82 6.29
CA LYS A 227 -26.49 59.63 6.76
C LYS A 227 -26.05 60.95 7.41
N LEU A 228 -24.78 61.09 7.74
CA LEU A 228 -24.22 62.28 8.38
C LEU A 228 -23.68 63.31 7.37
N GLU A 229 -23.44 62.89 6.12
CA GLU A 229 -23.12 63.76 4.97
C GLU A 229 -24.38 64.33 4.31
#